data_AF-A0A3P7MB12-F1
#
_entry.id   AF-A0A3P7MB12-F1
#
_cell.length_a   1.000
_cell.length_b   1.000
_cell.length_c   1.000
_cell.angle_alpha   90.00
_cell.angle_beta   90.00
_cell.angle_gamma   90.00
#
_symmetry.space_group_name_H-M   'P 1'
#
loop_
_entity.id
_entity.type
_entity.pdbx_description
1 polymer ?
#
loop_
_entity_poly.entity_id
_entity_poly.type
_entity_poly.pdbx_seq_one_letter_code
_entity_poly.pdbx_strand_id
1 'polypeptide(L)'
;MVDEAGGIDNLVESETISGRIGKRRMAFLDFMLDLHAKGQLPMEGEGRITLAGQRFALMEEKCILALLMRNLKVKSKLRTDQMRVSAELVIRPLFGNNIRFEPR
;
A
#
# COMPACT_ATOMS: atom_id res chain seq x y z
N MET A 1 -8.82 -13.44 -12.17
CA MET A 1 -9.75 -12.89 -11.16
C MET A 1 -10.06 -11.41 -11.38
N VAL A 2 -9.09 -10.48 -11.39
CA VAL A 2 -9.38 -9.05 -11.68
C VAL A 2 -9.73 -8.83 -13.16
N ASP A 3 -8.98 -9.47 -14.07
CA ASP A 3 -9.28 -9.40 -15.51
C ASP A 3 -10.61 -10.11 -15.86
N GLU A 4 -10.90 -11.23 -15.17
CA GLU A 4 -12.18 -11.95 -15.32
C GLU A 4 -13.37 -11.13 -14.82
N ALA A 5 -13.14 -10.27 -13.83
CA ALA A 5 -14.13 -9.31 -13.34
C ALA A 5 -14.21 -8.03 -14.18
N GLY A 6 -13.37 -7.87 -15.21
CA GLY A 6 -13.38 -6.68 -16.07
C GLY A 6 -12.85 -5.42 -15.37
N GLY A 7 -11.98 -5.56 -14.38
CA GLY A 7 -11.36 -4.44 -13.66
C GLY A 7 -11.64 -4.41 -12.15
N ILE A 8 -10.90 -3.56 -11.44
CA ILE A 8 -10.95 -3.48 -9.97
C ILE A 8 -12.30 -2.97 -9.45
N ASP A 9 -12.93 -2.02 -10.15
CA ASP A 9 -14.18 -1.42 -9.73
C ASP A 9 -15.32 -2.44 -9.80
N ASN A 10 -15.37 -3.21 -10.88
CA ASN A 10 -16.34 -4.28 -11.09
C ASN A 10 -16.13 -5.45 -10.12
N LEU A 11 -14.87 -5.77 -9.79
CA LEU A 11 -14.56 -6.78 -8.78
C LEU A 11 -15.06 -6.33 -7.39
N VAL A 12 -14.81 -5.08 -7.02
CA VAL A 12 -15.27 -4.48 -5.75
C VAL A 12 -16.80 -4.47 -5.68
N GLU A 13 -17.49 -4.12 -6.77
CA GLU A 13 -18.95 -4.16 -6.84
C GLU A 13 -19.48 -5.60 -6.71
N SER A 14 -18.88 -6.56 -7.41
CA SER A 14 -19.28 -7.98 -7.35
C SER A 14 -19.09 -8.58 -5.95
N GLU A 15 -18.05 -8.17 -5.22
CA GLU A 15 -17.81 -8.60 -3.84
C GLU A 15 -18.78 -7.92 -2.86
N THR A 16 -19.20 -6.68 -3.15
CA THR A 16 -20.18 -5.94 -2.34
C THR A 16 -21.57 -6.57 -2.45
N ILE A 17 -21.95 -7.04 -3.64
CA ILE A 17 -23.25 -7.68 -3.92
C ILE A 17 -23.32 -9.10 -3.34
N SER A 18 -22.19 -9.82 -3.25
CA SER A 18 -22.14 -11.21 -2.74
C SER A 18 -22.36 -11.36 -1.22
N GLY A 19 -22.63 -10.30 -0.46
CA GLY A 19 -23.02 -10.40 0.96
C GLY A 19 -21.95 -10.95 1.91
N ARG A 20 -20.68 -11.09 1.48
CA ARG A 20 -19.56 -11.46 2.36
C ARG A 20 -19.02 -10.25 3.10
N ILE A 21 -19.83 -9.72 4.02
CA ILE A 21 -19.53 -8.57 4.90
C ILE A 21 -18.28 -8.76 5.80
N GLY A 22 -17.66 -9.96 5.82
CA GLY A 22 -16.52 -10.28 6.70
C GLY A 22 -15.15 -10.44 6.04
N LYS A 23 -15.03 -10.42 4.70
CA LYS A 23 -13.73 -10.50 4.02
C LYS A 23 -13.61 -9.32 3.07
N ARG A 24 -13.22 -8.15 3.58
CA ARG A 24 -12.60 -7.13 2.72
C ARG A 24 -11.28 -7.73 2.24
N ARG A 25 -11.34 -8.55 1.19
CA ARG A 25 -10.14 -8.95 0.47
C ARG A 25 -9.51 -7.66 0.00
N MET A 26 -8.22 -7.54 0.25
CA MET A 26 -7.43 -6.40 -0.17
C MET A 26 -7.37 -6.47 -1.69
N ALA A 27 -8.37 -5.94 -2.39
CA ALA A 27 -8.46 -5.98 -3.85
C ALA A 27 -7.20 -5.38 -4.50
N PHE A 28 -6.58 -4.41 -3.82
CA PHE A 28 -5.29 -3.86 -4.20
C PHE A 28 -4.10 -4.83 -3.99
N LEU A 29 -4.13 -5.69 -2.97
CA LEU A 29 -3.13 -6.75 -2.79
C LEU A 29 -3.29 -7.83 -3.85
N ASP A 30 -4.52 -8.27 -4.14
CA ASP A 30 -4.80 -9.26 -5.19
C ASP A 30 -4.42 -8.72 -6.57
N PHE A 31 -4.72 -7.45 -6.85
CA PHE A 31 -4.29 -6.77 -8.08
C PHE A 31 -2.76 -6.67 -8.19
N MET A 32 -2.08 -6.34 -7.11
CA MET A 32 -0.63 -6.25 -7.07
C MET A 32 0.05 -7.63 -7.21
N LEU A 33 -0.56 -8.68 -6.64
CA LEU A 33 -0.13 -10.07 -6.84
C LEU A 33 -0.35 -10.53 -8.28
N ASP A 34 -1.45 -10.11 -8.91
CA ASP A 34 -1.76 -10.41 -10.31
C ASP A 34 -0.79 -9.69 -11.27
N LEU A 35 -0.49 -8.41 -11.02
CA LEU A 35 0.54 -7.65 -11.74
C LEU A 35 1.94 -8.24 -11.57
N HIS A 36 2.27 -8.74 -10.38
CA HIS A 36 3.53 -9.45 -10.13
C HIS A 36 3.59 -10.78 -10.87
N ALA A 37 2.49 -11.57 -10.86
CA ALA A 37 2.39 -12.80 -11.63
C ALA A 37 2.50 -12.58 -13.14
N LYS A 38 2.02 -11.42 -13.63
CA LYS A 38 2.17 -10.96 -15.01
C LYS A 38 3.54 -10.37 -15.33
N GLY A 39 4.44 -10.27 -14.34
CA GLY A 39 5.77 -9.67 -14.49
C GLY A 39 5.77 -8.16 -14.75
N GLN A 40 4.63 -7.49 -14.58
CA GLN A 40 4.45 -6.06 -14.84
C GLN A 40 4.81 -5.19 -13.63
N LEU A 41 4.91 -5.81 -12.45
CA LEU A 41 5.32 -5.16 -11.23
C LEU A 41 6.44 -6.00 -10.58
N PRO A 42 7.71 -5.55 -10.63
CA PRO A 42 8.77 -6.23 -9.91
C PRO A 42 8.55 -6.01 -8.41
N MET A 43 8.10 -7.05 -7.73
CA MET A 43 7.99 -7.06 -6.27
C MET A 43 9.30 -7.44 -5.59
N GLU A 44 10.33 -7.59 -6.41
CA GLU A 44 11.66 -8.08 -6.11
C GLU A 44 12.58 -7.16 -6.91
N GLY A 45 13.56 -6.54 -6.26
CA GLY A 45 14.67 -5.91 -7.00
C GLY A 45 15.27 -6.98 -7.92
N GLU A 46 15.60 -6.60 -9.15
CA GLU A 46 16.11 -7.52 -10.17
C GLU A 46 17.21 -8.45 -9.60
N GLY A 47 16.91 -9.75 -9.41
CA GLY A 47 17.89 -10.77 -9.04
C GLY A 47 17.43 -11.79 -7.97
N ARG A 48 18.23 -12.87 -7.82
CA ARG A 48 17.98 -14.02 -6.91
C ARG A 48 18.08 -13.69 -5.41
N ILE A 49 18.33 -12.44 -5.03
CA ILE A 49 18.49 -12.00 -3.64
C ILE A 49 17.26 -11.20 -3.27
N THR A 50 16.19 -11.89 -2.95
CA THR A 50 14.96 -11.26 -2.49
C THR A 50 15.03 -11.06 -0.98
N LEU A 51 14.60 -9.88 -0.52
CA LEU A 51 14.44 -9.62 0.91
C LEU A 51 13.26 -10.47 1.39
N ALA A 52 13.53 -11.56 2.13
CA ALA A 52 12.51 -12.48 2.64
C ALA A 52 11.34 -11.76 3.39
N GLY A 53 11.61 -10.57 3.93
CA GLY A 53 10.62 -9.73 4.62
C GLY A 53 9.81 -8.77 3.75
N GLN A 54 10.07 -8.64 2.45
CA GLN A 54 9.45 -7.59 1.63
C GLN A 54 7.92 -7.71 1.53
N ARG A 55 7.40 -8.94 1.40
CA ARG A 55 5.96 -9.20 1.34
C ARG A 55 5.27 -8.92 2.69
N PHE A 56 5.95 -9.23 3.80
CA PHE A 56 5.45 -8.93 5.14
C PHE A 56 5.43 -7.42 5.41
N ALA A 57 6.52 -6.71 5.08
CA ALA A 57 6.60 -5.26 5.21
C ALA A 57 5.51 -4.55 4.41
N LEU A 58 5.27 -4.96 3.17
CA LEU A 58 4.19 -4.41 2.32
C LEU A 58 2.80 -4.68 2.89
N MET A 59 2.57 -5.84 3.49
CA MET A 59 1.28 -6.16 4.09
C MET A 59 1.02 -5.29 5.33
N GLU A 60 2.01 -5.19 6.22
CA GLU A 60 1.92 -4.39 7.45
C GLU A 60 1.70 -2.91 7.14
N GLU A 61 2.48 -2.35 6.23
CA GLU A 61 2.36 -0.95 5.84
C GLU A 61 0.96 -0.64 5.29
N LYS A 62 0.41 -1.51 4.43
CA LYS A 62 -0.92 -1.33 3.87
C LYS A 62 -2.03 -1.45 4.91
N CYS A 63 -1.93 -2.41 5.84
CA CYS A 63 -2.90 -2.58 6.91
C CYS A 63 -2.95 -1.34 7.81
N ILE A 64 -1.80 -0.81 8.19
CA ILE A 64 -1.69 0.40 9.03
C ILE A 64 -2.20 1.62 8.25
N LEU A 65 -1.82 1.79 6.98
CA LEU A 65 -2.25 2.91 6.16
C LEU A 65 -3.77 2.90 5.95
N ALA A 66 -4.36 1.74 5.68
CA ALA A 66 -5.81 1.58 5.54
C ALA A 66 -6.56 1.95 6.84
N LEU A 67 -6.04 1.52 7.99
CA LEU A 67 -6.61 1.86 9.29
C LEU A 67 -6.54 3.37 9.56
N LEU A 68 -5.40 3.98 9.25
CA LEU A 68 -5.15 5.41 9.44
C LEU A 68 -6.08 6.24 8.54
N MET A 69 -6.11 5.95 7.25
CA MET A 69 -6.92 6.70 6.27
C MET A 69 -8.43 6.53 6.44
N ARG A 70 -8.88 5.41 7.04
CA ARG A 70 -10.30 5.17 7.33
C ARG A 70 -10.82 6.04 8.48
N ASN A 71 -9.99 6.30 9.49
CA ASN A 71 -10.42 6.94 10.74
C ASN A 71 -9.87 8.35 10.94
N LEU A 72 -8.77 8.70 10.25
CA LEU A 72 -8.04 9.94 10.48
C LEU A 72 -7.80 10.69 9.16
N LYS A 73 -7.94 12.01 9.23
CA LYS A 73 -7.37 12.97 8.28
C LYS A 73 -5.96 13.32 8.75
N VAL A 74 -4.99 13.07 7.89
CA VAL A 74 -3.56 13.26 8.17
C VAL A 74 -3.07 14.47 7.41
N LYS A 75 -2.48 15.44 8.11
CA LYS A 75 -1.87 16.64 7.50
C LYS A 75 -0.40 16.71 7.91
N SER A 76 0.48 16.86 6.93
CA SER A 76 1.90 17.09 7.18
C SER A 76 2.21 18.59 7.27
N LYS A 77 3.14 18.96 8.16
CA LYS A 77 3.64 20.34 8.26
C LYS A 77 4.57 20.72 7.11
N LEU A 78 5.33 19.76 6.59
CA LEU A 78 6.31 19.98 5.53
C LEU A 78 5.90 19.24 4.25
N ARG A 79 6.05 19.91 3.11
CA ARG A 79 5.90 19.25 1.81
C ARG A 79 7.15 18.44 1.46
N THR A 80 6.99 17.41 0.62
CA THR A 80 8.07 16.46 0.28
C THR A 80 9.32 17.13 -0.30
N ASP A 81 9.16 18.19 -1.08
CA ASP A 81 10.23 19.00 -1.67
C ASP A 81 11.03 19.82 -0.64
N GLN A 82 10.41 20.13 0.50
CA GLN A 82 11.06 20.86 1.60
C GLN A 82 11.78 19.92 2.57
N MET A 83 11.58 18.60 2.44
CA MET A 83 12.18 17.62 3.32
C MET A 83 13.62 17.33 2.90
N ARG A 84 14.58 17.65 3.77
CA ARG A 84 15.98 17.26 3.57
C ARG A 84 16.13 15.78 3.90
N VAL A 85 16.80 15.04 3.02
CA VAL A 85 16.99 13.59 3.13
C VAL A 85 18.46 13.30 3.38
N SER A 86 18.75 12.41 4.33
CA SER A 86 20.06 11.83 4.58
C SER A 86 20.13 10.45 3.93
N ALA A 87 21.24 10.19 3.23
CA ALA A 87 21.55 8.90 2.61
C ALA A 87 22.75 8.28 3.34
N GLU A 88 22.48 7.75 4.54
CA GLU A 88 23.45 6.97 5.33
C GLU A 88 23.41 5.51 4.83
N LEU A 89 22.96 4.58 5.68
CA LEU A 89 22.72 3.19 5.31
C LEU A 89 21.34 2.98 4.67
N VAL A 90 20.37 3.80 5.05
CA VAL A 90 19.01 3.83 4.50
C VAL A 90 18.58 5.28 4.27
N ILE A 91 17.73 5.50 3.27
CA ILE A 91 17.17 6.81 2.98
C ILE A 91 16.22 7.19 4.11
N ARG A 92 16.51 8.31 4.78
CA ARG A 92 15.72 8.80 5.92
C ARG A 92 15.70 10.33 5.95
N PRO A 93 14.63 10.97 6.42
CA PRO A 93 14.60 12.42 6.53
C PRO A 93 15.61 12.89 7.60
N LEU A 94 16.37 13.94 7.27
CA LEU A 94 17.41 14.51 8.14
C LEU A 94 16.81 15.09 9.43
N PHE A 95 15.58 15.60 9.33
CA PHE A 95 14.77 16.06 10.45
C PHE A 95 13.42 15.37 10.40
N GLY A 96 12.85 15.04 11.56
CA GLY A 96 11.52 14.45 11.62
C GLY A 96 10.44 15.32 10.96
N ASN A 97 9.39 14.68 10.43
CA ASN A 97 8.24 15.38 9.88
C ASN A 97 7.10 15.40 10.89
N ASN A 98 6.67 16.59 11.30
CA ASN A 98 5.55 16.73 12.22
C ASN A 98 4.22 16.54 11.48
N ILE A 99 3.43 15.60 11.97
CA ILE A 99 2.14 15.21 11.40
C ILE A 99 1.03 15.56 12.38
N ARG A 100 -0.06 16.13 11.86
CA ARG A 100 -1.28 16.41 12.60
C ARG A 100 -2.37 15.42 12.20
N PHE A 101 -3.02 14.86 13.20
CA PHE A 101 -4.15 13.94 13.04
C PHE A 101 -5.46 14.65 13.43
N GLU A 102 -6.48 14.48 12.62
CA GLU A 102 -7.84 14.96 12.86
C GLU A 102 -8.81 13.78 12.63
N PRO A 103 -9.85 13.57 13.45
CA PRO A 103 -10.88 12.57 13.16
C PRO A 103 -11.50 12.79 11.78
N ARG A 104 -11.75 11.71 11.05
CA ARG A 104 -12.32 11.78 9.69
C ARG A 104 -13.81 12.13 9.70
#